data_AF-A0A146F4V3-F1
#
_entry.id   AF-A0A146F4V3-F1
#
_cell.length_a   1.000
_cell.length_b   1.000
_cell.length_c   1.000
_cell.angle_alpha   90.00
_cell.angle_beta   90.00
_cell.angle_gamma   90.00
#
_symmetry.space_group_name_H-M   'P 1'
#
loop_
_entity.id
_entity.type
_entity.pdbx_description
1 polymer ?
#
loop_
_entity_poly.entity_id
_entity_poly.type
_entity_poly.pdbx_seq_one_letter_code
_entity_poly.pdbx_strand_id
1 'polypeptide(L)'
;MRSHLQSAVLFSLCLSPAVATPYIYHRRPVLQEYLGPEADENPPQPTEPYDYVVVGGGVTGLIAAGRLAEHYNVAVVERGGYYEERTGNLSQVPGYTELFDNSNTPPRDDVEHWWEIPGTPETNNRALNFTGGKMTGGSHAFSYFGYLRPTYGAMQKWADEVGDQSWTYPNTEEYFDKSIKFTPPNSTTRLANATPEYDPSLKGTGPLEITYPRWVHPFSTWLAKAFDALGVKHTLSYANGELLGSSWILDTINSTDGTRSTSWTAYVKNAPPPKKKLDIFTYTLAEKIQFDGTKATGVVVTREIPNKSGGPRSIEQFTIETKNE
;
A
#
# COMPACT_ATOMS: atom_id res chain seq x y z
N MET A 1 -47.48 21.17 -28.61
CA MET A 1 -46.28 20.40 -28.23
C MET A 1 -45.10 20.77 -29.11
N ARG A 2 -44.49 21.95 -28.88
CA ARG A 2 -43.20 22.41 -29.44
C ARG A 2 -42.89 23.77 -28.79
N SER A 3 -42.42 23.77 -27.54
CA SER A 3 -41.94 25.00 -26.87
C SER A 3 -41.12 24.80 -25.59
N HIS A 4 -40.73 23.57 -25.20
CA HIS A 4 -40.00 23.34 -23.93
C HIS A 4 -38.65 22.62 -24.06
N LEU A 5 -38.05 22.57 -25.25
CA LEU A 5 -36.78 21.86 -25.48
C LEU A 5 -35.57 22.74 -25.86
N GLN A 6 -35.68 24.07 -25.77
CA GLN A 6 -34.56 24.98 -26.14
C GLN A 6 -33.90 25.71 -24.96
N SER A 7 -34.30 25.46 -23.71
CA SER A 7 -33.75 26.18 -22.55
C SER A 7 -32.70 25.39 -21.74
N ALA A 8 -32.34 24.16 -22.15
CA ALA A 8 -31.42 23.30 -21.39
C ALA A 8 -29.97 23.28 -21.92
N VAL A 9 -29.66 23.97 -23.02
CA VAL A 9 -28.34 23.86 -23.69
C VAL A 9 -27.42 25.07 -23.43
N LEU A 10 -27.87 26.11 -22.73
CA LEU A 10 -27.09 27.36 -22.57
C LEU A 10 -26.55 27.66 -21.15
N PHE A 11 -26.66 26.73 -20.20
CA PHE A 11 -26.22 26.95 -18.81
C PHE A 11 -25.04 26.07 -18.36
N SER A 12 -24.15 25.70 -19.28
CA SER A 12 -22.98 24.85 -18.97
C SER A 12 -21.63 25.44 -19.39
N LEU A 13 -21.53 26.74 -19.64
CA LEU A 13 -20.34 27.35 -20.26
C LEU A 13 -19.58 28.41 -19.45
N CYS A 14 -19.93 28.73 -18.21
CA CYS A 14 -19.14 29.68 -17.42
C CYS A 14 -19.12 29.31 -15.94
N LEU A 15 -18.03 28.71 -15.46
CA LEU A 15 -17.42 28.95 -14.15
C LEU A 15 -16.16 28.09 -13.99
N SER A 16 -15.10 28.47 -14.71
CA SER A 16 -13.72 28.08 -14.39
C SER A 16 -12.97 29.32 -13.91
N PRO A 17 -12.73 29.48 -12.61
CA PRO A 17 -11.56 30.20 -12.13
C PRO A 17 -10.44 29.17 -11.97
N ALA A 18 -9.56 29.10 -12.98
CA ALA A 18 -8.25 28.52 -12.84
C ALA A 18 -7.45 29.39 -11.86
N VAL A 19 -7.36 28.97 -10.60
CA VAL A 19 -6.35 29.51 -9.68
C VAL A 19 -5.09 28.70 -9.89
N ALA A 20 -4.27 29.14 -10.85
CA ALA A 20 -2.89 28.70 -10.95
C ALA A 20 -2.13 29.24 -9.73
N THR A 21 -2.01 28.42 -8.68
CA THR A 21 -1.00 28.66 -7.65
C THR A 21 0.35 28.23 -8.23
N PRO A 22 1.40 29.05 -8.16
CA PRO A 22 2.73 28.60 -8.55
C PRO A 22 3.10 27.40 -7.69
N TYR A 23 3.37 26.27 -8.36
CA TYR A 23 3.90 25.05 -7.76
C TYR A 23 5.24 25.44 -7.09
N ILE A 24 5.24 25.64 -5.78
CA ILE A 24 6.46 25.92 -5.04
C ILE A 24 7.24 24.60 -5.01
N TYR A 25 8.34 24.57 -5.75
CA TYR A 25 9.29 23.47 -5.77
C TYR A 25 9.98 23.43 -4.39
N HIS A 26 9.41 22.71 -3.43
CA HIS A 26 10.17 22.34 -2.24
C HIS A 26 11.28 21.40 -2.70
N ARG A 27 12.52 21.92 -2.69
CA ARG A 27 13.73 21.10 -2.85
C ARG A 27 13.62 19.95 -1.86
N ARG A 28 13.62 18.73 -2.40
CA ARG A 28 13.67 17.51 -1.61
C ARG A 28 14.93 17.57 -0.72
N PRO A 29 14.82 17.31 0.58
CA PRO A 29 15.99 16.87 1.33
C PRO A 29 16.55 15.63 0.63
N VAL A 30 17.87 15.59 0.50
CA VAL A 30 18.60 14.46 -0.08
C VAL A 30 18.13 13.20 0.67
N LEU A 31 17.62 12.19 -0.04
CA LEU A 31 17.02 10.97 0.54
C LEU A 31 17.91 10.30 1.60
N GLN A 32 19.22 10.56 1.54
CA GLN A 32 20.26 10.09 2.45
C GLN A 32 20.17 10.63 3.90
N GLU A 33 19.29 11.59 4.20
CA GLU A 33 19.09 12.08 5.59
C GLU A 33 18.11 11.24 6.44
N TYR A 34 17.33 10.34 5.83
CA TYR A 34 16.24 9.64 6.54
C TYR A 34 16.58 8.22 6.98
N LEU A 35 17.62 7.63 6.40
CA LEU A 35 18.10 6.30 6.74
C LEU A 35 19.31 6.45 7.66
N GLY A 36 19.31 5.76 8.80
CA GLY A 36 20.53 5.64 9.61
C GLY A 36 21.65 5.01 8.77
N PRO A 37 22.93 5.08 9.21
CA PRO A 37 24.07 4.56 8.45
C PRO A 37 23.98 3.06 8.10
N GLU A 38 23.05 2.34 8.73
CA GLU A 38 22.77 0.91 8.56
C GLU A 38 21.87 0.60 7.36
N ALA A 39 21.19 1.60 6.77
CA ALA A 39 20.28 1.39 5.64
C ALA A 39 20.75 2.12 4.38
N ASP A 40 20.95 1.37 3.30
CA ASP A 40 21.44 1.87 2.01
C ASP A 40 20.42 1.62 0.88
N GLU A 41 20.23 2.64 0.04
CA GLU A 41 19.33 2.61 -1.11
C GLU A 41 20.12 2.34 -2.40
N ASN A 42 19.78 1.26 -3.10
CA ASN A 42 20.58 0.78 -4.25
C ASN A 42 22.07 0.63 -3.90
N PRO A 43 22.41 -0.13 -2.84
CA PRO A 43 23.79 -0.36 -2.47
C PRO A 43 24.58 -1.00 -3.63
N PRO A 44 25.92 -0.91 -3.64
CA PRO A 44 26.72 -1.69 -4.56
C PRO A 44 26.45 -3.20 -4.41
N GLN A 45 26.96 -4.00 -5.34
CA GLN A 45 26.94 -5.45 -5.19
C GLN A 45 27.46 -5.83 -3.78
N PRO A 46 26.72 -6.64 -3.02
CA PRO A 46 27.11 -7.00 -1.67
C PRO A 46 28.39 -7.84 -1.71
N THR A 47 29.33 -7.53 -0.81
CA THR A 47 30.56 -8.31 -0.60
C THR A 47 30.43 -9.33 0.53
N GLU A 48 29.38 -9.23 1.34
CA GLU A 48 29.09 -10.08 2.49
C GLU A 48 27.66 -10.61 2.41
N PRO A 49 27.39 -11.84 2.88
CA PRO A 49 26.06 -12.44 2.86
C PRO A 49 25.11 -11.83 3.91
N TYR A 50 23.80 -11.92 3.64
CA TYR A 50 22.73 -11.48 4.55
C TYR A 50 22.15 -12.65 5.34
N ASP A 51 21.59 -12.38 6.51
CA ASP A 51 20.83 -13.38 7.26
C ASP A 51 19.53 -13.73 6.52
N TYR A 52 18.88 -12.73 5.95
CA TYR A 52 17.64 -12.89 5.17
C TYR A 52 17.68 -12.07 3.88
N VAL A 53 17.19 -12.68 2.80
CA VAL A 53 16.89 -11.99 1.53
C VAL A 53 15.40 -12.04 1.30
N VAL A 54 14.75 -10.86 1.36
CA VAL A 54 13.32 -10.68 1.12
C VAL A 54 13.11 -10.35 -0.36
N VAL A 55 12.43 -11.25 -1.07
CA VAL A 55 12.08 -11.06 -2.49
C VAL A 55 10.74 -10.34 -2.61
N GLY A 56 10.79 -9.08 -3.04
CA GLY A 56 9.65 -8.17 -3.19
C GLY A 56 9.57 -7.14 -2.05
N GLY A 57 9.70 -5.87 -2.38
CA GLY A 57 9.52 -4.72 -1.47
C GLY A 57 8.06 -4.27 -1.36
N GLY A 58 7.12 -5.23 -1.38
CA GLY A 58 5.69 -4.98 -1.30
C GLY A 58 5.16 -4.80 0.13
N VAL A 59 3.86 -5.07 0.31
CA VAL A 59 3.19 -4.96 1.62
C VAL A 59 3.84 -5.88 2.65
N THR A 60 3.83 -7.19 2.40
CA THR A 60 4.36 -8.20 3.33
C THR A 60 5.88 -8.15 3.43
N GLY A 61 6.57 -7.94 2.30
CA GLY A 61 8.03 -7.92 2.25
C GLY A 61 8.64 -6.83 3.13
N LEU A 62 8.17 -5.59 3.04
CA LEU A 62 8.71 -4.51 3.87
C LEU A 62 8.30 -4.61 5.34
N ILE A 63 7.14 -5.20 5.65
CA ILE A 63 6.77 -5.51 7.04
C ILE A 63 7.74 -6.54 7.63
N ALA A 64 8.02 -7.62 6.88
CA ALA A 64 8.96 -8.65 7.31
C ALA A 64 10.38 -8.09 7.45
N ALA A 65 10.86 -7.34 6.45
CA ALA A 65 12.20 -6.77 6.43
C ALA A 65 12.42 -5.80 7.60
N GLY A 66 11.47 -4.87 7.85
CA GLY A 66 11.56 -3.93 8.96
C GLY A 66 11.65 -4.63 10.32
N ARG A 67 10.87 -5.70 10.54
CA ARG A 67 10.92 -6.48 11.78
C ARG A 67 12.19 -7.33 11.92
N LEU A 68 12.63 -7.97 10.84
CA LEU A 68 13.86 -8.80 10.85
C LEU A 68 15.10 -7.94 11.09
N ALA A 69 15.15 -6.73 10.54
CA ALA A 69 16.26 -5.79 10.68
C ALA A 69 16.47 -5.27 12.11
N GLU A 70 15.57 -5.57 13.06
CA GLU A 70 15.81 -5.35 14.49
C GLU A 70 16.88 -6.28 15.05
N HIS A 71 17.14 -7.42 14.41
CA HIS A 71 18.00 -8.49 14.93
C HIS A 71 18.96 -9.09 13.89
N TYR A 72 18.67 -8.94 12.60
CA TYR A 72 19.38 -9.60 11.51
C TYR A 72 19.76 -8.62 10.38
N ASN A 73 20.80 -8.94 9.61
CA ASN A 73 21.13 -8.21 8.40
C ASN A 73 20.20 -8.68 7.27
N VAL A 74 19.47 -7.75 6.65
CA VAL A 74 18.43 -8.06 5.67
C VAL A 74 18.69 -7.33 4.35
N ALA A 75 18.52 -8.05 3.24
CA ALA A 75 18.41 -7.47 1.90
C ALA A 75 16.97 -7.56 1.40
N VAL A 76 16.45 -6.48 0.81
CA VAL A 76 15.17 -6.46 0.11
C VAL A 76 15.42 -6.28 -1.38
N VAL A 77 14.83 -7.14 -2.21
CA VAL A 77 14.90 -7.05 -3.67
C VAL A 77 13.55 -6.55 -4.19
N GLU A 78 13.50 -5.35 -4.75
CA GLU A 78 12.29 -4.74 -5.30
C GLU A 78 12.48 -4.40 -6.79
N ARG A 79 11.57 -4.90 -7.62
CA ARG A 79 11.61 -4.69 -9.07
C ARG A 79 11.36 -3.23 -9.44
N GLY A 80 10.52 -2.55 -8.68
CA GLY A 80 10.16 -1.15 -8.87
C GLY A 80 11.13 -0.17 -8.20
N GLY A 81 10.85 1.12 -8.41
CA GLY A 81 11.53 2.21 -7.72
C GLY A 81 10.74 2.71 -6.51
N TYR A 82 11.17 3.84 -5.95
CA TYR A 82 10.44 4.54 -4.90
C TYR A 82 9.23 5.28 -5.47
N TYR A 83 8.07 5.10 -4.84
CA TYR A 83 6.86 5.73 -5.35
C TYR A 83 6.92 7.26 -5.27
N GLU A 84 7.67 7.83 -4.33
CA GLU A 84 7.86 9.28 -4.22
C GLU A 84 8.59 9.87 -5.43
N GLU A 85 9.43 9.07 -6.08
CA GLU A 85 10.12 9.45 -7.31
C GLU A 85 9.24 9.22 -8.53
N ARG A 86 8.57 8.06 -8.61
CA ARG A 86 7.82 7.65 -9.81
C ARG A 86 6.45 8.29 -9.94
N THR A 87 5.79 8.53 -8.82
CA THR A 87 4.38 8.94 -8.76
C THR A 87 4.13 10.16 -7.85
N GLY A 88 5.05 10.43 -6.92
CA GLY A 88 4.99 11.58 -6.02
C GLY A 88 3.65 11.67 -5.29
N ASN A 89 2.94 12.78 -5.51
CA ASN A 89 1.65 13.03 -4.87
C ASN A 89 0.58 11.99 -5.21
N LEU A 90 0.63 11.34 -6.39
CA LEU A 90 -0.38 10.35 -6.76
C LEU A 90 -0.46 9.22 -5.74
N SER A 91 0.69 8.69 -5.29
CA SER A 91 0.73 7.67 -4.24
C SER A 91 0.62 8.24 -2.83
N GLN A 92 1.14 9.45 -2.58
CA GLN A 92 1.17 10.02 -1.23
C GLN A 92 -0.16 10.60 -0.76
N VAL A 93 -0.98 11.14 -1.68
CA VAL A 93 -2.23 11.83 -1.36
C VAL A 93 -3.39 10.88 -1.62
N PRO A 94 -4.13 10.42 -0.59
CA PRO A 94 -5.21 9.44 -0.75
C PRO A 94 -6.26 9.82 -1.79
N GLY A 95 -6.59 11.12 -1.88
CA GLY A 95 -7.59 11.67 -2.81
C GLY A 95 -7.21 11.56 -4.31
N TYR A 96 -5.99 11.16 -4.65
CA TYR A 96 -5.58 10.92 -6.04
C TYR A 96 -5.67 9.46 -6.47
N THR A 97 -6.19 8.57 -5.61
CA THR A 97 -6.21 7.12 -5.91
C THR A 97 -6.99 6.78 -7.17
N GLU A 98 -8.13 7.44 -7.41
CA GLU A 98 -8.93 7.22 -8.63
C GLU A 98 -8.16 7.59 -9.91
N LEU A 99 -7.10 8.40 -9.83
CA LEU A 99 -6.25 8.69 -10.98
C LEU A 99 -5.49 7.45 -11.44
N PHE A 100 -5.21 6.48 -10.56
CA PHE A 100 -4.66 5.18 -10.95
C PHE A 100 -5.67 4.30 -11.68
N ASP A 101 -6.92 4.69 -11.88
CA ASP A 101 -7.82 4.01 -12.80
C ASP A 101 -7.70 4.57 -14.23
N ASN A 102 -7.01 5.70 -14.41
CA ASN A 102 -6.70 6.27 -15.71
C ASN A 102 -5.58 5.49 -16.41
N SER A 103 -5.76 5.11 -17.67
CA SER A 103 -4.72 4.41 -18.46
C SER A 103 -3.44 5.23 -18.66
N ASN A 104 -3.52 6.56 -18.56
CA ASN A 104 -2.45 7.48 -18.93
C ASN A 104 -1.72 8.10 -17.73
N THR A 105 -2.19 7.88 -16.50
CA THR A 105 -1.65 8.54 -15.30
C THR A 105 -1.65 7.58 -14.11
N PRO A 106 -0.49 7.34 -13.47
CA PRO A 106 0.87 7.54 -13.98
C PRO A 106 1.16 6.62 -15.20
N PRO A 107 2.33 6.75 -15.87
CA PRO A 107 2.76 5.77 -16.86
C PRO A 107 2.79 4.37 -16.24
N ARG A 108 1.79 3.55 -16.54
CA ARG A 108 1.52 2.31 -15.81
C ARG A 108 2.69 1.33 -15.83
N ASP A 109 3.36 1.23 -16.97
CA ASP A 109 4.52 0.35 -17.15
C ASP A 109 5.68 0.66 -16.23
N ASP A 110 5.73 1.84 -15.60
CA ASP A 110 6.81 2.19 -14.67
C ASP A 110 6.51 1.83 -13.22
N VAL A 111 5.23 1.72 -12.88
CA VAL A 111 4.73 1.73 -11.49
C VAL A 111 3.90 0.51 -11.15
N GLU A 112 3.45 -0.21 -12.17
CA GLU A 112 2.60 -1.36 -12.08
C GLU A 112 3.18 -2.50 -12.92
N HIS A 113 2.88 -3.72 -12.52
CA HIS A 113 3.04 -4.90 -13.33
C HIS A 113 1.66 -5.35 -13.78
N TRP A 114 1.46 -5.37 -15.09
CA TRP A 114 0.21 -5.79 -15.71
C TRP A 114 0.34 -7.19 -16.28
N TRP A 115 -0.71 -7.98 -16.11
CA TRP A 115 -0.88 -9.23 -16.84
C TRP A 115 -2.35 -9.43 -17.19
N GLU A 116 -2.57 -10.08 -18.32
CA GLU A 116 -3.89 -10.39 -18.83
C GLU A 116 -4.12 -11.90 -18.74
N ILE A 117 -5.28 -12.30 -18.22
CA ILE A 117 -5.75 -13.68 -18.30
C ILE A 117 -6.70 -13.77 -19.50
N PRO A 118 -6.46 -14.69 -20.45
CA PRO A 118 -7.35 -14.91 -21.59
C PRO A 118 -8.78 -15.20 -21.14
N GLY A 119 -9.76 -14.72 -21.92
CA GLY A 119 -11.16 -14.94 -21.62
C GLY A 119 -11.58 -16.41 -21.75
N THR A 120 -12.53 -16.81 -20.91
CA THR A 120 -13.17 -18.13 -20.95
C THR A 120 -14.69 -17.95 -21.10
N PRO A 121 -15.47 -18.99 -21.43
CA PRO A 121 -16.93 -18.88 -21.46
C PRO A 121 -17.54 -18.32 -20.17
N GLU A 122 -16.96 -18.64 -19.01
CA GLU A 122 -17.36 -18.14 -17.69
C GLU A 122 -17.17 -16.61 -17.55
N THR A 123 -16.24 -16.02 -18.31
CA THR A 123 -16.03 -14.56 -18.35
C THR A 123 -16.79 -13.87 -19.49
N ASN A 124 -17.68 -14.60 -20.18
CA ASN A 124 -18.25 -14.22 -21.48
C ASN A 124 -17.17 -13.92 -22.53
N ASN A 125 -16.10 -14.72 -22.54
CA ASN A 125 -14.94 -14.59 -23.42
C ASN A 125 -14.21 -13.23 -23.31
N ARG A 126 -14.37 -12.51 -22.20
CA ARG A 126 -13.63 -11.27 -21.94
C ARG A 126 -12.31 -11.60 -21.28
N ALA A 127 -11.24 -11.01 -21.81
CA ALA A 127 -9.96 -11.01 -21.12
C ALA A 127 -10.05 -10.19 -19.82
N LEU A 128 -9.32 -10.64 -18.79
CA LEU A 128 -9.30 -10.00 -17.49
C LEU A 128 -7.91 -9.43 -17.22
N ASN A 129 -7.86 -8.14 -16.93
CA ASN A 129 -6.63 -7.44 -16.61
C ASN A 129 -6.42 -7.42 -15.10
N PHE A 130 -5.19 -7.72 -14.69
CA PHE A 130 -4.74 -7.63 -13.32
C PHE A 130 -3.51 -6.73 -13.25
N THR A 131 -3.41 -6.02 -12.13
CA THR A 131 -2.30 -5.13 -11.85
C THR A 131 -1.75 -5.41 -10.46
N GLY A 132 -0.44 -5.30 -10.32
CA GLY A 132 0.28 -5.39 -9.05
C GLY A 132 1.28 -4.25 -8.94
N GLY A 133 1.49 -3.72 -7.74
CA GLY A 133 2.40 -2.60 -7.54
C GLY A 133 3.84 -2.98 -7.82
N LYS A 134 4.50 -2.19 -8.65
CA LYS A 134 5.91 -2.31 -8.98
C LYS A 134 6.65 -1.09 -8.48
N MET A 135 6.73 -1.00 -7.15
CA MET A 135 7.37 0.07 -6.40
C MET A 135 7.51 -0.35 -4.94
N THR A 136 8.29 0.38 -4.15
CA THR A 136 8.33 0.19 -2.70
C THR A 136 6.94 0.34 -2.09
N GLY A 137 6.58 -0.55 -1.16
CA GLY A 137 5.23 -0.68 -0.62
C GLY A 137 4.26 -1.45 -1.52
N GLY A 138 4.65 -1.78 -2.76
CA GLY A 138 3.83 -2.51 -3.72
C GLY A 138 2.45 -1.90 -3.87
N SER A 139 1.40 -2.72 -3.77
CA SER A 139 0.03 -2.24 -3.94
C SER A 139 -0.48 -1.32 -2.84
N HIS A 140 0.18 -1.18 -1.68
CA HIS A 140 -0.19 -0.13 -0.74
C HIS A 140 -0.04 1.25 -1.36
N ALA A 141 0.93 1.47 -2.23
CA ALA A 141 1.20 2.79 -2.79
C ALA A 141 0.13 3.30 -3.77
N PHE A 142 -0.67 2.43 -4.39
CA PHE A 142 -1.70 2.86 -5.36
C PHE A 142 -3.11 2.27 -5.15
N SER A 143 -3.32 1.36 -4.17
CA SER A 143 -4.64 0.81 -3.86
C SER A 143 -5.59 1.83 -3.22
N TYR A 144 -6.85 1.43 -3.02
CA TYR A 144 -7.88 2.19 -2.30
C TYR A 144 -7.74 2.24 -0.77
N PHE A 145 -6.61 1.75 -0.21
CA PHE A 145 -6.16 1.97 1.18
C PHE A 145 -7.16 1.69 2.32
N GLY A 146 -8.32 1.09 2.03
CA GLY A 146 -9.27 0.65 3.05
C GLY A 146 -8.70 -0.50 3.87
N TYR A 147 -8.85 -0.41 5.19
CA TYR A 147 -8.41 -1.39 6.16
C TYR A 147 -9.61 -2.16 6.72
N LEU A 148 -9.57 -3.48 6.53
CA LEU A 148 -10.54 -4.45 7.04
C LEU A 148 -9.77 -5.65 7.58
N ARG A 149 -10.34 -6.34 8.57
CA ARG A 149 -9.79 -7.62 9.07
C ARG A 149 -10.57 -8.80 8.47
N PRO A 150 -9.93 -9.97 8.32
CA PRO A 150 -10.64 -11.18 7.90
C PRO A 150 -11.69 -11.57 8.96
N THR A 151 -12.70 -12.32 8.55
CA THR A 151 -13.74 -12.77 9.48
C THR A 151 -13.28 -13.96 10.31
N TYR A 152 -13.89 -14.17 11.49
CA TYR A 152 -13.70 -15.38 12.30
C TYR A 152 -13.88 -16.66 11.46
N GLY A 153 -14.95 -16.70 10.66
CA GLY A 153 -15.25 -17.85 9.80
C GLY A 153 -14.23 -18.06 8.68
N ALA A 154 -13.72 -16.99 8.06
CA ALA A 154 -12.71 -17.10 7.01
C ALA A 154 -11.37 -17.63 7.57
N MET A 155 -10.94 -17.10 8.72
CA MET A 155 -9.71 -17.56 9.39
C MET A 155 -9.85 -19.00 9.91
N GLN A 156 -11.01 -19.37 10.48
CA GLN A 156 -11.26 -20.74 10.91
C GLN A 156 -11.21 -21.71 9.74
N LYS A 157 -11.89 -21.38 8.63
CA LYS A 157 -11.86 -22.20 7.43
C LYS A 157 -10.43 -22.39 6.91
N TRP A 158 -9.64 -21.31 6.87
CA TRP A 158 -8.25 -21.40 6.45
C TRP A 158 -7.45 -22.34 7.38
N ALA A 159 -7.55 -22.15 8.69
CA ALA A 159 -6.90 -22.98 9.69
C ALA A 159 -7.24 -24.48 9.54
N ASP A 160 -8.50 -24.80 9.26
CA ASP A 160 -8.96 -26.18 9.03
C ASP A 160 -8.39 -26.75 7.73
N GLU A 161 -8.36 -25.97 6.65
CA GLU A 161 -7.86 -26.41 5.34
C GLU A 161 -6.35 -26.68 5.33
N VAL A 162 -5.56 -25.89 6.07
CA VAL A 162 -4.10 -26.11 6.19
C VAL A 162 -3.73 -27.04 7.34
N GLY A 163 -4.69 -27.44 8.18
CA GLY A 163 -4.46 -28.28 9.35
C GLY A 163 -3.66 -27.60 10.46
N ASP A 164 -3.72 -26.26 10.56
CA ASP A 164 -2.97 -25.46 11.54
C ASP A 164 -3.88 -24.44 12.23
N GLN A 165 -4.28 -24.76 13.47
CA GLN A 165 -5.18 -23.93 14.28
C GLN A 165 -4.52 -22.66 14.85
N SER A 166 -3.21 -22.47 14.66
CA SER A 166 -2.56 -21.19 14.97
C SER A 166 -3.08 -20.05 14.08
N TRP A 167 -3.67 -20.37 12.92
CA TRP A 167 -4.27 -19.41 11.99
C TRP A 167 -5.72 -19.01 12.29
N THR A 168 -6.31 -19.48 13.39
CA THR A 168 -7.65 -19.00 13.78
C THR A 168 -7.61 -17.51 14.15
N TYR A 169 -8.75 -16.81 14.03
CA TYR A 169 -8.80 -15.37 14.31
C TYR A 169 -8.34 -15.04 15.75
N PRO A 170 -8.79 -15.73 16.83
CA PRO A 170 -8.33 -15.42 18.18
C PRO A 170 -6.81 -15.58 18.36
N ASN A 171 -6.18 -16.51 17.65
CA ASN A 171 -4.74 -16.75 17.72
C ASN A 171 -3.92 -15.77 16.85
N THR A 172 -4.56 -15.11 15.88
CA THR A 172 -3.89 -14.17 14.96
C THR A 172 -4.23 -12.70 15.27
N GLU A 173 -5.24 -12.44 16.10
CA GLU A 173 -5.71 -11.09 16.43
C GLU A 173 -4.58 -10.18 16.93
N GLU A 174 -3.69 -10.71 17.77
CA GLU A 174 -2.56 -9.94 18.29
C GLU A 174 -1.64 -9.42 17.19
N TYR A 175 -1.53 -10.09 16.04
CA TYR A 175 -0.69 -9.66 14.93
C TYR A 175 -1.36 -8.56 14.12
N PHE A 176 -2.70 -8.52 14.06
CA PHE A 176 -3.41 -7.37 13.49
C PHE A 176 -3.21 -6.13 14.36
N ASP A 177 -3.30 -6.27 15.68
CA ASP A 177 -3.06 -5.18 16.63
C ASP A 177 -1.60 -4.71 16.61
N LYS A 178 -0.64 -5.65 16.55
CA LYS A 178 0.81 -5.34 16.41
C LYS A 178 1.16 -4.69 15.07
N SER A 179 0.25 -4.71 14.09
CA SER A 179 0.51 -4.18 12.76
C SER A 179 0.13 -2.71 12.63
N ILE A 180 -0.89 -2.26 13.37
CA ILE A 180 -1.53 -0.96 13.16
C ILE A 180 -1.45 -0.04 14.38
N LYS A 181 -1.62 1.25 14.14
CA LYS A 181 -1.88 2.31 15.12
C LYS A 181 -3.17 3.01 14.73
N PHE A 182 -4.20 2.85 15.54
CA PHE A 182 -5.48 3.51 15.31
C PHE A 182 -5.47 4.92 15.90
N THR A 183 -5.89 5.91 15.09
CA THR A 183 -6.21 7.25 15.56
C THR A 183 -7.70 7.54 15.31
N PRO A 184 -8.48 7.91 16.34
CA PRO A 184 -9.89 8.30 16.19
C PRO A 184 -10.13 9.42 15.16
N PRO A 185 -11.35 9.54 14.59
CA PRO A 185 -11.67 10.60 13.64
C PRO A 185 -11.47 11.98 14.27
N ASN A 186 -10.87 12.91 13.51
CA ASN A 186 -10.80 14.31 13.93
C ASN A 186 -12.17 14.98 13.75
N SER A 187 -12.91 15.13 14.84
CA SER A 187 -14.24 15.76 14.87
C SER A 187 -14.24 17.26 14.59
N THR A 188 -13.08 17.94 14.63
CA THR A 188 -12.97 19.37 14.33
C THR A 188 -12.88 19.66 12.83
N THR A 189 -12.37 18.71 12.03
CA THR A 189 -12.23 18.88 10.58
C THR A 189 -13.40 18.28 9.79
N ARG A 190 -14.13 17.34 10.39
CA ARG A 190 -15.29 16.68 9.76
C ARG A 190 -16.58 17.40 10.08
N LEU A 191 -17.51 17.41 9.12
CA LEU A 191 -18.88 17.85 9.38
C LEU A 191 -19.54 16.89 10.39
N ALA A 192 -20.34 17.44 11.31
CA ALA A 192 -20.97 16.66 12.37
C ALA A 192 -21.83 15.50 11.83
N ASN A 193 -22.55 15.72 10.72
CA ASN A 193 -23.37 14.70 10.08
C ASN A 193 -22.57 13.61 9.35
N ALA A 194 -21.27 13.83 9.11
CA ALA A 194 -20.39 12.93 8.38
C ALA A 194 -19.21 12.44 9.26
N THR A 195 -19.31 12.60 10.57
CA THR A 195 -18.36 12.04 11.54
C THR A 195 -18.82 10.63 11.89
N PRO A 196 -17.95 9.60 11.74
CA PRO A 196 -18.36 8.22 11.91
C PRO A 196 -18.50 7.86 13.40
N GLU A 197 -19.48 7.01 13.71
CA GLU A 197 -19.40 6.18 14.91
C GLU A 197 -18.28 5.14 14.71
N TYR A 198 -17.55 4.82 15.78
CA TYR A 198 -16.41 3.91 15.73
C TYR A 198 -16.29 3.09 17.01
N ASP A 199 -15.64 1.94 16.91
CA ASP A 199 -15.35 1.07 18.04
C ASP A 199 -14.18 1.62 18.88
N PRO A 200 -14.40 2.11 20.12
CA PRO A 200 -13.33 2.65 20.96
C PRO A 200 -12.40 1.55 21.51
N SER A 201 -12.77 0.27 21.37
CA SER A 201 -11.95 -0.86 21.82
C SER A 201 -10.88 -1.28 20.81
N LEU A 202 -10.88 -0.70 19.60
CA LEU A 202 -9.90 -1.03 18.57
C LEU A 202 -8.48 -0.73 19.08
N LYS A 203 -7.66 -1.78 19.15
CA LYS A 203 -6.28 -1.70 19.64
C LYS A 203 -5.31 -1.55 18.49
N GLY A 204 -4.16 -0.95 18.81
CA GLY A 204 -3.07 -0.78 17.87
C GLY A 204 -1.76 -0.47 18.58
N THR A 205 -0.75 -1.30 18.37
CA THR A 205 0.61 -1.10 18.89
C THR A 205 1.68 -1.11 17.81
N GLY A 206 1.27 -1.20 16.54
CA GLY A 206 2.16 -1.22 15.38
C GLY A 206 2.38 0.16 14.77
N PRO A 207 3.21 0.25 13.71
CA PRO A 207 3.55 1.53 13.10
C PRO A 207 2.62 1.96 11.96
N LEU A 208 1.81 1.05 11.38
CA LEU A 208 0.93 1.40 10.25
C LEU A 208 -0.25 2.24 10.74
N GLU A 209 -0.33 3.49 10.35
CA GLU A 209 -1.41 4.37 10.80
C GLU A 209 -2.71 4.04 10.08
N ILE A 210 -3.78 3.85 10.86
CA ILE A 210 -5.15 3.75 10.38
C ILE A 210 -6.02 4.80 11.06
N THR A 211 -6.88 5.44 10.29
CA THR A 211 -7.80 6.46 10.80
C THR A 211 -9.00 6.61 9.87
N TYR A 212 -9.94 7.47 10.24
CA TYR A 212 -10.94 7.94 9.30
C TYR A 212 -10.45 9.25 8.67
N PRO A 213 -10.62 9.45 7.35
CA PRO A 213 -10.04 10.59 6.64
C PRO A 213 -10.53 11.94 7.20
N ARG A 214 -9.73 12.99 7.08
CA ARG A 214 -10.12 14.31 7.64
C ARG A 214 -11.33 14.94 6.96
N TRP A 215 -11.56 14.56 5.71
CA TRP A 215 -12.69 14.99 4.90
C TRP A 215 -13.44 13.77 4.38
N VAL A 216 -14.76 13.88 4.27
CA VAL A 216 -15.62 12.87 3.67
C VAL A 216 -16.76 13.56 2.95
N HIS A 217 -17.26 12.94 1.88
CA HIS A 217 -18.45 13.43 1.23
C HIS A 217 -19.70 13.20 2.12
N PRO A 218 -20.59 14.19 2.28
CA PRO A 218 -21.77 14.07 3.14
C PRO A 218 -22.78 13.01 2.67
N PHE A 219 -22.62 12.49 1.45
CA PHE A 219 -23.41 11.37 0.90
C PHE A 219 -23.37 10.12 1.79
N SER A 220 -22.24 9.85 2.46
CA SER A 220 -22.11 8.69 3.37
C SER A 220 -23.21 8.65 4.44
N THR A 221 -23.64 9.82 4.94
CA THR A 221 -24.78 9.95 5.87
C THR A 221 -26.09 9.42 5.30
N TRP A 222 -26.36 9.70 4.03
CA TRP A 222 -27.60 9.30 3.37
C TRP A 222 -27.58 7.81 3.05
N LEU A 223 -26.41 7.27 2.70
CA LEU A 223 -26.21 5.84 2.51
C LEU A 223 -26.43 5.05 3.80
N ALA A 224 -25.93 5.54 4.94
CA ALA A 224 -26.17 4.91 6.24
C ALA A 224 -27.67 4.81 6.56
N LYS A 225 -28.42 5.91 6.40
CA LYS A 225 -29.87 5.93 6.58
C LYS A 225 -30.62 4.98 5.65
N ALA A 226 -30.16 4.84 4.41
CA ALA A 226 -30.75 3.90 3.47
C ALA A 226 -30.55 2.45 3.92
N PHE A 227 -29.36 2.10 4.42
CA PHE A 227 -29.09 0.79 5.00
C PHE A 227 -29.96 0.50 6.23
N ASP A 228 -30.12 1.46 7.13
CA ASP A 228 -31.00 1.32 8.30
C ASP A 228 -32.45 1.06 7.89
N ALA A 229 -32.96 1.81 6.89
CA ALA A 229 -34.31 1.63 6.36
C ALA A 229 -34.54 0.26 5.71
N LEU A 230 -33.47 -0.37 5.20
CA LEU A 230 -33.48 -1.72 4.66
C LEU A 230 -33.27 -2.81 5.73
N GLY A 231 -33.09 -2.43 7.00
CA GLY A 231 -32.82 -3.36 8.09
C GLY A 231 -31.40 -3.92 8.13
N VAL A 232 -30.45 -3.29 7.43
CA VAL A 232 -29.04 -3.65 7.51
C VAL A 232 -28.48 -3.11 8.83
N LYS A 233 -28.05 -4.01 9.71
CA LYS A 233 -27.53 -3.66 11.04
C LYS A 233 -26.27 -2.79 10.92
N HIS A 234 -26.24 -1.67 11.63
CA HIS A 234 -25.02 -0.88 11.81
C HIS A 234 -23.99 -1.64 12.67
N THR A 235 -22.73 -1.68 12.22
CA THR A 235 -21.57 -2.15 12.98
C THR A 235 -20.57 -1.01 13.17
N LEU A 236 -19.86 -1.00 14.30
CA LEU A 236 -18.92 0.05 14.66
C LEU A 236 -17.54 -0.10 13.99
N SER A 237 -17.28 -1.27 13.39
CA SER A 237 -15.98 -1.59 12.81
C SER A 237 -16.07 -2.77 11.84
N TYR A 238 -15.21 -2.76 10.82
CA TYR A 238 -14.87 -3.91 9.98
C TYR A 238 -13.51 -4.53 10.37
N ALA A 239 -12.97 -4.13 11.52
CA ALA A 239 -11.67 -4.56 12.05
C ALA A 239 -11.81 -5.35 13.36
N ASN A 240 -12.93 -6.05 13.56
CA ASN A 240 -13.22 -6.83 14.77
C ASN A 240 -13.56 -8.32 14.48
N GLY A 241 -13.32 -8.78 13.24
CA GLY A 241 -13.61 -10.15 12.81
C GLY A 241 -15.02 -10.37 12.27
N GLU A 242 -15.85 -9.32 12.19
CA GLU A 242 -17.16 -9.34 11.55
C GLU A 242 -17.22 -8.30 10.42
N LEU A 243 -17.80 -8.70 9.27
CA LEU A 243 -17.99 -7.83 8.11
C LEU A 243 -19.47 -7.67 7.72
N LEU A 244 -20.38 -8.34 8.45
CA LEU A 244 -21.81 -8.27 8.17
C LEU A 244 -22.41 -7.02 8.81
N GLY A 245 -22.94 -6.12 7.98
CA GLY A 245 -23.61 -4.89 8.42
C GLY A 245 -23.21 -3.69 7.58
N SER A 246 -23.47 -2.50 8.12
CA SER A 246 -23.02 -1.23 7.55
C SER A 246 -22.07 -0.52 8.53
N SER A 247 -20.91 -0.06 8.05
CA SER A 247 -19.94 0.71 8.83
C SER A 247 -19.18 1.67 7.91
N TRP A 248 -18.62 2.71 8.52
CA TRP A 248 -17.54 3.48 7.89
C TRP A 248 -16.27 2.64 7.82
N ILE A 249 -15.52 2.80 6.73
CA ILE A 249 -14.27 2.09 6.47
C ILE A 249 -13.12 2.90 7.09
N LEU A 250 -12.19 2.19 7.74
CA LEU A 250 -10.92 2.75 8.20
C LEU A 250 -9.95 2.79 7.03
N ASP A 251 -9.12 3.81 6.96
CA ASP A 251 -8.17 4.02 5.88
C ASP A 251 -6.73 4.02 6.42
N THR A 252 -5.78 3.46 5.66
CA THR A 252 -4.35 3.52 6.00
C THR A 252 -3.79 4.91 5.68
N ILE A 253 -4.07 5.86 6.56
CA ILE A 253 -3.74 7.28 6.44
C ILE A 253 -3.01 7.73 7.71
N ASN A 254 -1.93 8.49 7.54
CA ASN A 254 -1.29 9.18 8.64
C ASN A 254 -2.22 10.29 9.16
N SER A 255 -2.59 10.16 10.41
CA SER A 255 -3.56 11.04 11.08
C SER A 255 -3.05 12.47 11.32
N THR A 256 -1.73 12.70 11.21
CA THR A 256 -1.05 13.99 11.47
C THR A 256 -0.87 14.83 10.21
N ASP A 257 -0.50 14.24 9.08
CA ASP A 257 -0.31 14.99 7.82
C ASP A 257 -1.36 14.66 6.74
N GLY A 258 -2.14 13.59 6.92
CA GLY A 258 -3.17 13.16 5.96
C GLY A 258 -2.60 12.42 4.75
N THR A 259 -1.30 12.11 4.73
CA THR A 259 -0.67 11.30 3.69
C THR A 259 -0.99 9.83 3.87
N ARG A 260 -0.85 9.06 2.81
CA ARG A 260 -1.02 7.60 2.84
C ARG A 260 0.00 6.93 3.76
N SER A 261 -0.46 6.07 4.66
CA SER A 261 0.38 5.16 5.42
C SER A 261 0.57 3.86 4.63
N THR A 262 1.81 3.48 4.35
CA THR A 262 2.18 2.29 3.56
C THR A 262 3.14 1.40 4.34
N SER A 263 3.40 0.17 3.89
CA SER A 263 4.45 -0.65 4.52
C SER A 263 5.83 0.02 4.40
N TRP A 264 6.10 0.73 3.30
CA TRP A 264 7.30 1.53 3.09
C TRP A 264 7.46 2.64 4.12
N THR A 265 6.43 3.46 4.35
CA THR A 265 6.54 4.55 5.33
C THR A 265 6.51 4.05 6.76
N ALA A 266 5.67 3.06 7.08
CA ALA A 266 5.48 2.60 8.45
C ALA A 266 6.64 1.73 8.98
N TYR A 267 7.20 0.84 8.15
CA TYR A 267 8.18 -0.15 8.62
C TYR A 267 9.62 0.14 8.21
N VAL A 268 9.84 1.11 7.32
CA VAL A 268 11.18 1.38 6.79
C VAL A 268 11.50 2.88 6.84
N LYS A 269 10.87 3.69 5.99
CA LYS A 269 11.29 5.08 5.77
C LYS A 269 11.12 6.00 6.97
N ASN A 270 10.00 5.90 7.68
CA ASN A 270 9.73 6.73 8.87
C ASN A 270 9.86 5.92 10.17
N ALA A 271 10.29 4.66 10.10
CA ALA A 271 10.58 3.86 11.26
C ALA A 271 11.90 4.34 11.92
N PRO A 272 12.10 4.10 13.22
CA PRO A 272 13.42 4.26 13.82
C PRO A 272 14.47 3.47 13.02
N PRO A 273 15.73 3.96 12.92
CA PRO A 273 16.79 3.23 12.25
C PRO A 273 16.90 1.79 12.78
N PRO A 274 17.06 0.80 11.89
CA PRO A 274 17.18 -0.59 12.31
C PRO A 274 18.45 -0.77 13.16
N LYS A 275 18.44 -1.79 14.02
CA LYS A 275 19.61 -2.13 14.87
C LYS A 275 20.68 -2.91 14.11
N LYS A 276 20.32 -3.41 12.92
CA LYS A 276 21.16 -4.16 11.99
C LYS A 276 20.98 -3.61 10.58
N LYS A 277 21.82 -4.10 9.67
CA LYS A 277 21.85 -3.66 8.28
C LYS A 277 20.52 -3.97 7.57
N LEU A 278 19.96 -2.99 6.87
CA LEU A 278 18.81 -3.16 6.00
C LEU A 278 19.07 -2.52 4.64
N ASP A 279 19.35 -3.35 3.64
CA ASP A 279 19.68 -2.89 2.30
C ASP A 279 18.52 -3.10 1.35
N ILE A 280 18.20 -2.08 0.53
CA ILE A 280 17.08 -2.14 -0.40
C ILE A 280 17.57 -1.95 -1.84
N PHE A 281 17.52 -3.05 -2.60
CA PHE A 281 17.87 -3.12 -4.00
C PHE A 281 16.62 -2.82 -4.82
N THR A 282 16.40 -1.56 -5.17
CA THR A 282 15.31 -1.16 -6.09
C THR A 282 15.71 -1.36 -7.54
N TYR A 283 14.74 -1.28 -8.45
CA TYR A 283 14.95 -1.57 -9.88
C TYR A 283 15.63 -2.92 -10.13
N THR A 284 15.43 -3.87 -9.21
CA THR A 284 16.15 -5.14 -9.17
C THR A 284 15.14 -6.28 -9.23
N LEU A 285 15.18 -7.03 -10.33
CA LEU A 285 14.37 -8.21 -10.53
C LEU A 285 15.06 -9.42 -9.91
N ALA A 286 14.38 -10.10 -9.00
CA ALA A 286 14.79 -11.43 -8.57
C ALA A 286 14.47 -12.44 -9.69
N GLU A 287 15.51 -13.04 -10.25
CA GLU A 287 15.41 -13.97 -11.37
C GLU A 287 15.19 -15.40 -10.88
N LYS A 288 15.98 -15.80 -9.88
CA LYS A 288 16.02 -17.19 -9.42
C LYS A 288 16.56 -17.30 -8.00
N ILE A 289 15.95 -18.19 -7.21
CA ILE A 289 16.51 -18.64 -5.94
C ILE A 289 17.53 -19.76 -6.21
N GLN A 290 18.73 -19.61 -5.67
CA GLN A 290 19.78 -20.63 -5.71
C GLN A 290 19.60 -21.61 -4.55
N PHE A 291 19.85 -22.89 -4.83
CA PHE A 291 19.70 -23.96 -3.86
C PHE A 291 20.96 -24.84 -3.81
N ASP A 292 21.33 -25.25 -2.60
CA ASP A 292 22.16 -26.42 -2.34
C ASP A 292 21.26 -27.52 -1.76
N GLY A 293 20.97 -28.54 -2.58
CA GLY A 293 19.94 -29.53 -2.27
C GLY A 293 18.56 -28.88 -2.10
N THR A 294 18.05 -28.87 -0.87
CA THR A 294 16.76 -28.24 -0.50
C THR A 294 16.92 -26.91 0.24
N LYS A 295 18.16 -26.48 0.50
CA LYS A 295 18.48 -25.24 1.22
C LYS A 295 18.65 -24.10 0.23
N ALA A 296 17.92 -23.00 0.41
CA ALA A 296 18.16 -21.77 -0.36
C ALA A 296 19.46 -21.09 0.12
N THR A 297 20.31 -20.69 -0.82
CA THR A 297 21.66 -20.13 -0.52
C THR A 297 21.87 -18.72 -1.08
N GLY A 298 20.95 -18.24 -1.91
CA GLY A 298 21.03 -16.90 -2.46
C GLY A 298 19.97 -16.64 -3.52
N VAL A 299 19.97 -15.43 -4.04
CA VAL A 299 19.06 -14.98 -5.10
C VAL A 299 19.88 -14.35 -6.22
N VAL A 300 19.75 -14.89 -7.44
CA VAL A 300 20.27 -14.25 -8.64
C VAL A 300 19.35 -13.10 -9.00
N VAL A 301 19.92 -11.92 -9.20
CA VAL A 301 19.18 -10.70 -9.49
C VAL A 301 19.71 -10.00 -10.73
N THR A 302 18.82 -9.36 -11.47
CA THR A 302 19.15 -8.42 -12.54
C THR A 302 18.70 -7.03 -12.11
N ARG A 303 19.63 -6.08 -12.05
CA ARG A 303 19.37 -4.70 -11.65
C ARG A 303 19.46 -3.77 -12.85
N GLU A 304 18.42 -2.97 -13.06
CA GLU A 304 18.29 -2.00 -14.15
C GLU A 304 18.10 -0.57 -13.62
N ILE A 305 19.18 0.07 -13.16
CA ILE A 305 19.08 1.42 -12.59
C ILE A 305 18.76 2.45 -13.69
N PRO A 306 17.69 3.27 -13.54
CA PRO A 306 17.41 4.37 -14.45
C PRO A 306 18.55 5.40 -14.47
N ASN A 307 18.99 5.78 -15.66
CA ASN A 307 19.96 6.85 -15.81
C ASN A 307 19.29 8.21 -15.56
N LYS A 308 19.76 8.95 -14.55
CA LYS A 308 19.22 10.26 -14.17
C LYS A 308 19.31 11.31 -15.29
N SER A 309 20.18 11.11 -16.29
CA SER A 309 20.37 11.99 -17.44
C SER A 309 19.58 11.57 -18.69
N GLY A 310 18.69 10.58 -18.58
CA GLY A 310 17.89 10.08 -19.71
C GLY A 310 18.63 9.18 -20.69
N GLY A 311 19.86 8.75 -20.35
CA GLY A 311 20.61 7.76 -21.11
C GLY A 311 20.10 6.31 -20.91
N PRO A 312 20.74 5.32 -21.54
CA PRO A 312 20.39 3.90 -21.34
C PRO A 312 20.55 3.50 -19.87
N ARG A 313 19.70 2.58 -19.41
CA ARG A 313 19.78 2.00 -18.05
C ARG A 313 21.11 1.25 -17.90
N SER A 314 21.72 1.33 -16.73
CA SER A 314 22.82 0.43 -16.38
C SER A 314 22.23 -0.91 -15.97
N ILE A 315 22.67 -1.97 -16.64
CA ILE A 315 22.22 -3.34 -16.36
C ILE A 315 23.39 -4.09 -15.75
N GLU A 316 23.14 -4.72 -14.61
CA GLU A 316 24.08 -5.63 -13.98
C GLU A 316 23.34 -6.85 -13.45
N GLN A 317 24.05 -7.98 -13.41
CA GLN A 317 23.55 -9.23 -12.86
C GLN A 317 24.54 -9.71 -11.81
N PHE A 318 24.02 -10.03 -10.64
CA PHE A 318 24.82 -10.52 -9.52
C PHE A 318 23.98 -11.44 -8.63
N THR A 319 24.61 -12.01 -7.60
CA THR A 319 23.94 -12.86 -6.61
C THR A 319 23.96 -12.15 -5.26
N ILE A 320 22.83 -12.14 -4.57
CA ILE A 320 22.74 -11.78 -3.16
C ILE A 320 22.75 -13.08 -2.37
N GLU A 321 23.84 -13.33 -1.66
CA GLU A 321 24.03 -14.56 -0.89
C GLU A 321 23.36 -14.47 0.48
N THR A 322 22.84 -15.61 0.95
CA THR A 322 22.37 -15.78 2.33
C THR A 322 23.45 -16.46 3.16
N LYS A 323 23.56 -16.13 4.45
CA LYS A 323 24.48 -16.81 5.35
C LYS A 323 24.18 -18.30 5.39
N ASN A 324 25.22 -19.11 5.31
CA ASN A 324 25.14 -20.56 5.47
C ASN A 324 25.14 -20.91 6.97
N GLU A 325 24.02 -20.66 7.63
CA GLU A 325 23.74 -21.19 8.98
C GLU A 325 22.71 -22.32 8.87
#